data_AF-A0A955U778-F1
#
_entry.id   AF-A0A955U778-F1
#
_cell.length_a   1.000
_cell.length_b   1.000
_cell.length_c   1.000
_cell.angle_alpha   90.00
_cell.angle_beta   90.00
_cell.angle_gamma   90.00
#
_symmetry.space_group_name_H-M   'P 1'
#
loop_
_entity.id
_entity.type
_entity.pdbx_description
1 polymer ?
#
loop_
_entity_poly.entity_id
_entity_poly.type
_entity_poly.pdbx_seq_one_letter_code
_entity_poly.pdbx_strand_id
1 'polypeptide(L)'
;MPVMVARGRQDGPVVGVTGAVHGNELNGVRVIHQLFRDIGGRELRGAVVGVPIVNVHGFVRHQRDCDGTDINRAMPGRENGPTPEV
;
A
#
# COMPACT_ATOMS: atom_id res chain seq x y z
N MET A 1 -0.77 8.79 3.24
CA MET A 1 -0.70 7.52 2.49
C MET A 1 -2.02 7.29 1.76
N PRO A 2 -2.04 7.08 0.43
CA PRO A 2 -3.28 6.81 -0.33
C PRO A 2 -3.83 5.41 -0.04
N VAL A 3 -5.15 5.30 0.11
CA VAL A 3 -5.85 4.02 0.35
C VAL A 3 -7.00 3.88 -0.64
N MET A 4 -7.13 2.71 -1.24
CA MET A 4 -8.20 2.32 -2.15
C MET A 4 -8.96 1.14 -1.54
N VAL A 5 -10.30 1.17 -1.54
CA VAL A 5 -11.12 0.10 -0.96
C VAL A 5 -12.21 -0.32 -1.95
N ALA A 6 -12.27 -1.61 -2.25
CA ALA A 6 -13.34 -2.23 -3.03
C ALA A 6 -14.05 -3.26 -2.15
N ARG A 7 -15.31 -3.02 -1.80
CA ARG A 7 -16.11 -3.87 -0.90
C ARG A 7 -17.26 -4.51 -1.65
N GLY A 8 -17.38 -5.83 -1.54
CA GLY A 8 -18.51 -6.60 -2.03
C GLY A 8 -19.78 -6.40 -1.20
N ARG A 9 -20.94 -6.79 -1.76
CA ARG A 9 -22.24 -6.73 -1.06
C ARG A 9 -22.41 -7.82 0.00
N GLN A 10 -21.65 -8.90 -0.13
CA GLN A 10 -21.70 -10.06 0.76
C GLN A 10 -20.41 -10.12 1.58
N ASP A 11 -20.52 -10.61 2.81
CA ASP A 11 -19.36 -10.86 3.65
C ASP A 11 -18.46 -11.95 3.05
N GLY A 12 -17.18 -11.86 3.38
CA GLY A 12 -16.14 -12.71 2.82
C GLY A 12 -14.75 -12.25 3.26
N PRO A 13 -13.67 -12.85 2.71
CA PRO A 13 -12.31 -12.54 3.10
C PRO A 13 -11.91 -11.11 2.76
N VAL A 14 -10.96 -10.56 3.52
CA VAL A 14 -10.32 -9.28 3.22
C VAL A 14 -8.91 -9.53 2.72
N VAL A 15 -8.58 -8.99 1.55
CA VAL A 15 -7.23 -9.07 0.96
C VAL A 15 -6.59 -7.68 0.98
N GLY A 16 -5.40 -7.59 1.57
CA GLY A 16 -4.56 -6.39 1.54
C GLY A 16 -3.49 -6.47 0.46
N VAL A 17 -3.30 -5.41 -0.31
CA VAL A 17 -2.26 -5.31 -1.34
C VAL A 17 -1.53 -3.98 -1.16
N THR A 18 -0.21 -4.02 -0.97
CA THR A 18 0.62 -2.83 -0.76
C THR A 18 1.68 -2.69 -1.85
N GLY A 19 2.07 -1.46 -2.15
CA GLY A 19 3.07 -1.12 -3.16
C GLY A 19 3.96 0.02 -2.70
N ALA A 20 5.11 0.19 -3.38
CA ALA A 20 6.12 1.19 -3.07
C ALA A 20 6.45 1.28 -1.57
N VAL A 21 6.71 0.12 -0.95
CA VAL A 21 7.34 0.05 0.38
C VAL A 21 8.76 0.64 0.31
N HIS A 22 9.45 0.37 -0.80
CA HIS A 22 10.52 1.24 -1.25
C HIS A 22 9.99 2.26 -2.24
N GLY A 23 10.31 3.54 -2.03
CA GLY A 23 9.73 4.64 -2.80
C GLY A 23 10.10 4.67 -4.28
N ASN A 24 11.21 4.03 -4.65
CA ASN A 24 11.69 3.93 -6.03
C ASN A 24 11.20 2.67 -6.79
N GLU A 25 10.35 1.84 -6.19
CA GLU A 25 9.82 0.61 -6.79
C GLU A 25 8.38 0.81 -7.33
N LEU A 26 8.28 1.33 -8.55
CA LEU A 26 7.02 1.87 -9.08
C LEU A 26 6.06 0.83 -9.71
N ASN A 27 6.55 -0.37 -10.04
CA ASN A 27 5.75 -1.38 -10.74
C ASN A 27 4.49 -1.76 -9.95
N GLY A 28 4.62 -1.93 -8.62
CA GLY A 28 3.50 -2.27 -7.74
C GLY A 28 2.40 -1.19 -7.73
N VAL A 29 2.78 0.09 -7.81
CA VAL A 29 1.85 1.23 -7.87
C VAL A 29 0.89 1.06 -9.05
N ARG A 30 1.43 0.79 -10.24
CA ARG A 30 0.63 0.61 -11.46
C ARG A 30 -0.26 -0.64 -11.38
N VAL A 31 0.27 -1.75 -10.88
CA VAL A 31 -0.47 -3.00 -10.74
C VAL A 31 -1.67 -2.83 -9.82
N ILE A 32 -1.53 -2.14 -8.69
CA ILE A 32 -2.63 -1.87 -7.76
C ILE A 32 -3.71 -1.01 -8.43
N HIS A 33 -3.33 0.06 -9.15
CA HIS A 33 -4.30 0.84 -9.90
C HIS A 33 -5.03 0.02 -10.99
N GLN A 34 -4.32 -0.87 -11.68
CA GLN A 34 -4.94 -1.76 -12.67
C GLN A 34 -5.93 -2.72 -12.00
N LEU A 35 -5.53 -3.37 -10.90
CA LEU A 35 -6.38 -4.26 -10.13
C LEU A 35 -7.70 -3.59 -9.76
N PHE A 36 -7.65 -2.37 -9.21
CA PHE A 36 -8.84 -1.64 -8.80
C PHE A 36 -9.78 -1.26 -9.97
N ARG A 37 -9.21 -0.98 -11.15
CA ARG A 37 -10.02 -0.78 -12.37
C ARG A 37 -10.70 -2.07 -12.81
N ASP A 38 -9.99 -3.19 -12.76
CA ASP A 38 -10.51 -4.48 -13.24
C ASP A 38 -11.57 -5.10 -12.34
N ILE A 39 -11.49 -4.86 -11.02
CA ILE A 39 -12.47 -5.37 -10.04
C ILE A 39 -13.67 -4.44 -9.85
N GLY A 40 -13.58 -3.15 -10.22
CA GLY A 40 -14.65 -2.18 -9.97
C GLY A 40 -15.99 -2.51 -10.64
N GLY A 41 -15.98 -3.30 -11.71
CA GLY A 41 -17.18 -3.80 -12.39
C GLY A 41 -17.58 -5.24 -12.06
N ARG A 42 -16.91 -5.90 -11.10
CA ARG A 42 -17.13 -7.31 -10.77
C ARG A 42 -17.90 -7.45 -9.46
N GLU A 43 -18.69 -8.51 -9.34
CA GLU A 43 -19.25 -8.91 -8.04
C GLU A 43 -18.15 -9.48 -7.14
N LEU A 44 -18.01 -8.92 -5.94
CA LEU A 44 -17.06 -9.34 -4.93
C LEU A 44 -17.82 -9.90 -3.70
N ARG A 45 -17.20 -10.86 -3.01
CA ARG A 45 -17.57 -11.30 -1.65
C ARG A 45 -16.39 -10.98 -0.73
N GLY A 46 -16.60 -10.17 0.30
CA GLY A 46 -15.52 -9.63 1.13
C GLY A 46 -14.99 -8.27 0.63
N ALA A 47 -13.69 -8.01 0.78
CA ALA A 47 -13.09 -6.73 0.40
C ALA A 47 -11.63 -6.84 -0.10
N VAL A 48 -11.24 -5.91 -0.96
CA VAL A 48 -9.85 -5.67 -1.36
C VAL A 48 -9.44 -4.28 -0.89
N VAL A 49 -8.34 -4.20 -0.14
CA VAL A 49 -7.75 -2.95 0.37
C VAL A 49 -6.40 -2.77 -0.29
N GLY A 50 -6.23 -1.67 -1.02
CA GLY A 50 -5.01 -1.33 -1.75
C GLY A 50 -4.33 -0.12 -1.14
N VAL A 51 -3.03 -0.23 -0.87
CA VAL A 51 -2.16 0.90 -0.50
C VAL A 51 -1.07 1.01 -1.57
N PRO A 52 -1.30 1.77 -2.65
CA PRO A 52 -0.38 1.79 -3.78
C PRO A 52 0.99 2.40 -3.44
N ILE A 53 1.05 3.31 -2.47
CA ILE A 53 2.27 3.99 -2.04
C ILE A 53 2.36 3.96 -0.52
N VAL A 54 3.10 3.01 0.04
CA VAL A 54 3.37 2.95 1.49
C VAL A 54 4.38 4.03 1.88
N ASN A 55 5.56 4.05 1.25
CA ASN A 55 6.60 5.03 1.53
C ASN A 55 6.40 6.31 0.73
N VAL A 56 5.48 7.17 1.16
CA VAL A 56 5.19 8.44 0.45
C VAL A 56 6.44 9.35 0.40
N HIS A 57 7.24 9.39 1.47
CA HIS A 57 8.44 10.22 1.54
C HIS A 57 9.52 9.75 0.56
N GLY A 58 9.84 8.45 0.57
CA GLY A 58 10.74 7.83 -0.38
C GLY A 58 10.24 7.97 -1.81
N PHE A 59 8.92 7.85 -2.05
CA PHE A 59 8.33 8.00 -3.38
C PHE A 59 8.54 9.41 -3.95
N VAL A 60 8.23 10.46 -3.17
CA VAL A 60 8.43 11.86 -3.57
C VAL A 60 9.92 12.17 -3.81
N ARG A 61 10.82 11.54 -3.06
CA ARG A 61 12.27 11.71 -3.18
C ARG A 61 12.93 10.77 -4.19
N HIS A 62 12.18 9.85 -4.81
CA HIS A 62 12.70 8.77 -5.64
C HIS A 62 13.78 7.90 -4.94
N GLN A 63 13.60 7.67 -3.64
CA GLN A 63 14.52 6.93 -2.77
C GLN A 63 13.91 5.62 -2.30
N ARG A 64 14.79 4.68 -1.92
CA ARG A 64 14.40 3.37 -1.39
C ARG A 64 13.84 3.50 0.03
N ASP A 65 14.52 4.26 0.86
CA ASP A 65 14.26 4.42 2.30
C ASP A 65 13.39 5.65 2.62
N CYS A 66 13.10 5.84 3.90
CA CYS A 66 12.60 7.08 4.46
C CYS A 66 13.61 7.54 5.52
N ASP A 67 14.23 8.71 5.31
CA ASP A 67 15.23 9.30 6.20
C ASP A 67 16.37 8.34 6.60
N GLY A 68 16.85 7.53 5.65
CA GLY A 68 17.94 6.57 5.86
C GLY A 68 17.49 5.22 6.42
N THR A 69 16.21 5.06 6.79
CA THR A 69 15.66 3.80 7.30
C THR A 69 14.86 3.07 6.25
N ASP A 70 15.21 1.80 6.04
CA ASP A 70 14.42 0.86 5.25
C ASP A 70 13.14 0.48 6.02
N ILE A 71 11.99 0.96 5.55
CA ILE A 71 10.68 0.69 6.15
C ILE A 71 10.40 -0.82 6.25
N ASN A 72 10.87 -1.63 5.29
CA ASN A 72 10.67 -3.08 5.32
C ASN A 72 11.51 -3.79 6.40
N ARG A 73 12.40 -3.05 7.08
CA ARG A 73 13.18 -3.50 8.25
C ARG A 73 12.73 -2.86 9.56
N ALA A 74 11.89 -1.83 9.49
CA ALA A 74 11.35 -1.12 10.65
C ALA A 74 10.12 -1.79 11.26
N MET A 75 9.49 -2.73 10.54
CA MET A 75 8.28 -3.44 10.99
C MET A 75 8.54 -4.25 12.27
N PRO A 76 7.59 -4.28 13.24
CA PRO A 76 6.22 -3.75 13.18
C PRO A 76 6.11 -2.25 13.49
N GLY A 77 7.22 -1.55 13.65
CA GLY A 77 7.24 -0.14 14.03
C GLY A 77 7.06 0.09 15.53
N ARG A 78 6.93 1.35 15.90
CA ARG A 78 6.72 1.85 17.27
C ARG A 78 5.81 3.06 17.19
N GLU A 79 4.73 3.07 17.99
CA GLU A 79 3.73 4.16 18.00
C GLU A 79 4.34 5.56 18.23
N ASN A 80 5.43 5.65 18.99
CA ASN A 80 6.17 6.89 19.25
C ASN A 80 7.55 6.91 18.57
N GLY A 81 7.69 6.19 17.45
CA GLY A 81 8.92 6.10 16.67
C GLY A 81 9.11 7.27 15.70
N PRO A 82 10.26 7.34 15.02
CA PRO A 82 10.46 8.24 13.88
C PRO A 82 9.56 7.83 12.70
N THR A 83 9.32 8.73 11.74
CA THR A 83 8.44 8.53 10.58
C THR A 83 8.51 7.15 9.90
N PRO A 84 9.68 6.49 9.71
CA PRO A 84 9.76 5.16 9.11
C PRO A 84 9.22 4.01 9.97
N GLU A 85 9.00 4.24 11.27
CA GLU A 85 8.54 3.28 12.28
C GLU A 85 7.07 3.52 12.70
N VAL A 86 6.38 4.54 12.18
CA VAL A 86 5.00 4.90 12.57
C VAL A 86 3.99 4.70 11.44
#